data_AF-A0A0B5H5G9-F1
#
_entry.id   AF-A0A0B5H5G9-F1
#
_cell.length_a   1.000
_cell.length_b   1.000
_cell.length_c   1.000
_cell.angle_alpha   90.00
_cell.angle_beta   90.00
_cell.angle_gamma   90.00
#
_symmetry.space_group_name_H-M   'P 1'
#
loop_
_entity.id
_entity.type
_entity.pdbx_description
1 polymer ?
#
loop_
_entity_poly.entity_id
_entity_poly.type
_entity_poly.pdbx_seq_one_letter_code
_entity_poly.pdbx_strand_id
1 'polypeptide(L)'
;MSALTKQWTTLRNWETRDLLVVAALGIVPGIALLPVVFAGFTIRAALGPLGTILNAGLFYLPGLMSLYIVRKPGASILNGVFVGLVWIPLTPFGLAVTIPTIVARIGSELPSSSPDTVDTTEP
;
A
#
# COMPACT_ATOMS: atom_id res chain seq x y z
N MET A 1 -30.41 -2.20 -3.68
CA MET A 1 -29.74 -1.32 -4.68
C MET A 1 -29.11 -0.07 -4.01
N SER A 2 -28.41 -0.20 -2.86
CA SER A 2 -27.99 0.96 -2.04
C SER A 2 -26.48 1.05 -1.79
N ALA A 3 -25.74 -0.07 -1.78
CA ALA A 3 -24.29 -0.06 -1.54
C ALA A 3 -23.47 0.51 -2.71
N LEU A 4 -23.86 0.22 -3.95
CA LEU A 4 -23.15 0.68 -5.15
C LEU A 4 -23.14 2.21 -5.24
N THR A 5 -24.27 2.87 -5.00
CA THR A 5 -24.39 4.34 -5.10
C THR A 5 -23.54 5.08 -4.08
N LYS A 6 -23.36 4.50 -2.89
CA LYS A 6 -22.53 5.05 -1.81
C LYS A 6 -21.03 4.98 -2.15
N GLN A 7 -20.61 3.92 -2.84
CA GLN A 7 -19.22 3.74 -3.29
C GLN A 7 -18.82 4.77 -4.36
N TRP A 8 -19.75 5.14 -5.25
CA TRP A 8 -19.54 6.18 -6.26
C TRP A 8 -19.39 7.59 -5.67
N THR A 9 -20.02 7.87 -4.53
CA THR A 9 -19.89 9.18 -3.86
C THR A 9 -18.52 9.33 -3.18
N THR A 10 -17.98 8.24 -2.62
CA THR A 10 -16.65 8.23 -1.99
C THR A 10 -15.51 8.38 -3.01
N LEU A 11 -15.62 7.79 -4.20
CA LEU A 11 -14.65 7.98 -5.30
C LEU A 11 -14.68 9.40 -5.88
N ARG A 12 -15.81 10.09 -5.80
CA ARG A 12 -15.98 11.46 -6.31
C ARG A 12 -15.36 12.53 -5.40
N ASN A 13 -15.03 12.19 -4.16
CA ASN A 13 -14.52 13.15 -3.17
C ASN A 13 -12.99 13.22 -3.12
N TRP A 14 -12.27 12.76 -4.14
CA TRP A 14 -10.80 12.84 -4.17
C TRP A 14 -10.34 14.25 -4.53
N GLU A 15 -9.60 14.89 -3.62
CA GLU A 15 -8.94 16.16 -3.91
C GLU A 15 -7.53 15.92 -4.43
N THR A 16 -7.00 16.87 -5.20
CA THR A 16 -5.61 16.81 -5.69
C THR A 16 -4.60 16.69 -4.55
N ARG A 17 -4.87 17.31 -3.40
CA ARG A 17 -4.01 17.19 -2.21
C ARG A 17 -3.89 15.74 -1.75
N ASP A 18 -4.96 14.97 -1.83
CA ASP A 18 -4.97 13.59 -1.34
C ASP A 18 -4.14 12.70 -2.26
N LEU A 19 -4.23 12.91 -3.57
CA LEU A 19 -3.38 12.24 -4.55
C LEU A 19 -1.89 12.51 -4.30
N LEU A 20 -1.55 13.77 -4.01
CA LEU A 20 -0.17 14.16 -3.70
C LEU A 20 0.33 13.51 -2.39
N VAL A 21 -0.53 13.43 -1.37
CA VAL A 21 -0.21 12.76 -0.11
C VAL A 21 -0.01 11.25 -0.32
N VAL A 22 -0.89 10.58 -1.08
CA VAL A 22 -0.71 9.16 -1.42
C VAL A 22 0.59 8.94 -2.19
N ALA A 23 0.91 9.81 -3.15
CA ALA A 23 2.14 9.73 -3.91
C ALA A 23 3.38 9.90 -3.02
N ALA A 24 3.38 10.91 -2.13
CA ALA A 24 4.48 11.13 -1.18
C ALA A 24 4.65 9.94 -0.22
N LEU A 25 3.55 9.38 0.27
CA LEU A 25 3.51 8.18 1.12
C LEU A 25 3.85 6.88 0.37
N GLY A 26 3.98 6.92 -0.95
CA GLY A 26 4.57 5.84 -1.72
C GLY A 26 6.04 6.06 -1.98
N ILE A 27 6.41 7.25 -2.44
CA ILE A 27 7.76 7.56 -2.87
C ILE A 27 8.72 7.52 -1.67
N VAL A 28 8.42 8.24 -0.59
CA VAL A 28 9.32 8.39 0.56
C VAL A 28 9.61 7.04 1.24
N PRO A 29 8.61 6.30 1.74
CA PRO A 29 8.86 5.01 2.35
C PRO A 29 9.26 3.94 1.31
N GLY A 30 8.83 4.06 0.05
CA GLY A 30 9.31 3.20 -1.02
C GLY A 30 10.82 3.27 -1.20
N ILE A 31 11.40 4.48 -1.20
CA ILE A 31 12.86 4.65 -1.24
C ILE A 31 13.50 4.18 0.06
N ALA A 32 12.92 4.52 1.22
CA ALA A 32 13.46 4.14 2.52
C ALA A 32 13.54 2.61 2.73
N LEU A 33 12.68 1.84 2.06
CA LEU A 33 12.65 0.38 2.13
C LEU A 33 13.64 -0.31 1.17
N LEU A 34 14.27 0.40 0.23
CA LEU A 34 15.22 -0.21 -0.71
C LEU A 34 16.39 -0.94 -0.03
N PRO A 35 17.05 -0.38 1.01
CA PRO A 35 18.10 -1.11 1.72
C PRO A 35 17.60 -2.42 2.33
N VAL A 36 16.33 -2.44 2.78
CA VAL A 36 15.69 -3.64 3.34
C VAL A 36 15.39 -4.66 2.25
N VAL A 37 15.04 -4.23 1.03
CA VAL A 37 14.90 -5.13 -0.12
C VAL A 37 16.23 -5.85 -0.41
N PHE A 38 17.34 -5.11 -0.47
CA PHE A 38 18.65 -5.70 -0.72
C PHE A 38 19.12 -6.60 0.42
N ALA A 39 18.96 -6.17 1.68
CA ALA A 39 19.22 -7.00 2.84
C ALA A 39 18.33 -8.25 2.87
N GLY A 40 17.09 -8.13 2.41
CA GLY A 40 16.13 -9.22 2.28
C GLY A 40 16.64 -10.35 1.38
N PHE A 41 17.37 -10.05 0.31
CA PHE A 41 18.00 -11.09 -0.52
C PHE A 41 19.09 -11.84 0.24
N THR A 42 19.93 -11.13 0.99
CA THR A 42 20.99 -11.75 1.80
C THR A 42 20.40 -12.63 2.90
N ILE A 43 19.36 -12.13 3.60
CA ILE A 43 18.65 -12.86 4.65
C ILE A 43 17.95 -14.09 4.06
N ARG A 44 17.30 -13.96 2.90
CA ARG A 44 16.65 -15.09 2.22
C ARG A 44 17.65 -16.14 1.75
N ALA A 45 18.84 -15.73 1.33
CA ALA A 45 19.92 -16.66 0.97
C ALA A 45 20.43 -17.45 2.19
N ALA A 46 20.47 -16.85 3.38
CA ALA A 46 20.97 -17.48 4.60
C ALA A 46 19.92 -18.32 5.35
N LEU A 47 18.69 -17.80 5.49
CA LEU A 47 17.63 -18.39 6.33
C LEU A 47 16.50 -19.04 5.50
N GLY A 48 16.62 -19.02 4.17
CA GLY A 48 15.60 -19.56 3.28
C GLY A 48 14.26 -18.81 3.40
N PRO A 49 13.12 -19.50 3.24
CA PRO A 49 11.78 -18.88 3.26
C PRO A 49 11.41 -18.19 4.58
N LEU A 50 12.00 -18.60 5.71
CA LEU A 50 11.70 -18.01 7.01
C LEU A 50 12.18 -16.55 7.10
N GLY A 51 13.30 -16.24 6.44
CA GLY A 51 13.83 -14.88 6.35
C GLY A 51 12.91 -13.90 5.61
N THR A 52 12.07 -14.40 4.70
CA THR A 52 11.09 -13.56 4.00
C THR A 52 9.88 -13.18 4.85
N ILE A 53 9.50 -14.02 5.82
CA ILE A 53 8.33 -13.78 6.67
C ILE A 53 8.59 -12.60 7.62
N LEU A 54 9.79 -12.53 8.18
CA LEU A 54 10.17 -11.45 9.12
C LEU A 54 10.09 -10.06 8.48
N ASN A 55 10.45 -9.94 7.21
CA ASN A 55 10.45 -8.67 6.49
C ASN A 55 9.09 -8.35 5.84
N ALA A 56 8.20 -9.34 5.69
CA ALA A 56 6.95 -9.18 4.97
C ALA A 56 6.12 -8.01 5.51
N GLY A 57 5.96 -7.92 6.84
CA GLY A 57 5.16 -6.88 7.50
C GLY A 57 5.63 -5.45 7.19
N LEU A 58 6.93 -5.24 7.04
CA LEU A 58 7.50 -3.91 6.78
C LEU A 58 7.07 -3.36 5.42
N PHE A 59 6.85 -4.24 4.43
CA PHE A 59 6.40 -3.85 3.09
C PHE A 59 4.91 -3.46 3.03
N TYR A 60 4.11 -3.81 4.05
CA TYR A 60 2.70 -3.40 4.15
C TYR A 60 2.53 -2.00 4.78
N LEU A 61 3.49 -1.54 5.58
CA LEU A 61 3.41 -0.27 6.31
C LEU A 61 3.04 0.95 5.46
N PRO A 62 3.64 1.18 4.27
CA PRO A 62 3.30 2.37 3.50
C PRO A 62 1.85 2.37 3.06
N GLY A 63 1.32 1.20 2.68
CA GLY A 63 -0.08 1.03 2.27
C GLY A 63 -1.05 1.32 3.39
N LEU A 64 -0.76 0.79 4.59
CA LEU A 64 -1.52 1.07 5.80
C LEU A 64 -1.46 2.56 6.17
N MET A 65 -0.29 3.20 6.06
CA MET A 65 -0.14 4.64 6.32
C MET A 65 -0.96 5.48 5.35
N SER A 66 -0.94 5.18 4.05
CA SER A 66 -1.79 5.88 3.07
C SER A 66 -3.27 5.70 3.36
N LEU A 67 -3.69 4.52 3.80
CA LEU A 67 -5.08 4.25 4.14
C LEU A 67 -5.50 4.96 5.43
N TYR A 68 -4.63 5.00 6.44
CA TYR A 68 -4.90 5.65 7.73
C TYR A 68 -4.96 7.18 7.62
N ILE A 69 -4.11 7.77 6.78
CA ILE A 69 -4.02 9.23 6.58
C ILE A 69 -5.14 9.72 5.66
N VAL A 70 -5.29 9.10 4.49
CA VAL A 70 -6.23 9.57 3.46
C VAL A 70 -7.65 9.07 3.73
N ARG A 71 -7.80 7.95 4.44
CA ARG A 71 -9.10 7.35 4.84
C ARG A 71 -10.07 7.15 3.68
N LYS A 72 -9.54 6.86 2.49
CA LYS A 72 -10.31 6.61 1.26
C LYS A 72 -10.09 5.19 0.75
N PRO A 73 -11.17 4.53 0.27
CA PRO A 73 -11.05 3.23 -0.38
C PRO A 73 -10.19 3.39 -1.65
N GLY A 74 -9.25 2.47 -1.87
CA GLY A 74 -8.31 2.53 -2.99
C GLY A 74 -7.00 3.30 -2.71
N ALA A 75 -6.87 3.98 -1.57
CA ALA A 75 -5.66 4.74 -1.25
C ALA A 75 -4.41 3.85 -1.11
N SER A 76 -4.58 2.63 -0.58
CA SER A 76 -3.47 1.70 -0.42
C SER A 76 -3.05 1.10 -1.76
N ILE A 77 -4.01 0.73 -2.62
CA ILE A 77 -3.73 0.23 -3.97
C ILE A 77 -3.00 1.30 -4.79
N LEU A 78 -3.48 2.54 -4.77
CA LEU A 78 -2.87 3.65 -5.51
C LEU A 78 -1.43 3.91 -5.03
N ASN A 79 -1.21 3.83 -3.71
CA ASN A 79 0.13 3.88 -3.15
C ASN A 79 1.04 2.76 -3.72
N GLY A 80 0.52 1.56 -3.92
CA GLY A 80 1.25 0.44 -4.53
C GLY A 80 1.78 0.68 -5.93
N VAL A 81 1.01 1.42 -6.71
CA VAL A 81 1.42 1.86 -8.04
C VAL A 81 2.61 2.79 -7.94
N PHE A 82 2.56 3.80 -7.06
CA PHE A 82 3.66 4.74 -6.87
C PHE A 82 4.93 4.06 -6.35
N VAL A 83 4.82 3.13 -5.40
CA VAL A 83 5.98 2.35 -4.93
C VAL A 83 6.58 1.52 -6.04
N GLY A 84 5.74 0.82 -6.82
CA GLY A 84 6.21 0.06 -8.00
C GLY A 84 6.94 0.97 -9.00
N LEU A 85 6.38 2.14 -9.28
CA LEU A 85 6.93 3.13 -10.21
C LEU A 85 8.31 3.64 -9.79
N VAL A 86 8.52 3.83 -8.48
CA VAL A 86 9.83 4.18 -7.92
C VAL A 86 10.81 3.01 -7.96
N TRP A 87 10.34 1.79 -7.78
CA TRP A 87 11.19 0.60 -7.73
C TRP A 87 11.60 0.09 -9.11
N ILE A 88 10.86 0.43 -10.17
CA ILE A 88 11.16 0.06 -11.56
C ILE A 88 12.60 0.41 -11.96
N PRO A 89 13.10 1.65 -11.81
CA PRO A 89 14.48 2.00 -12.15
C PRO A 89 15.51 1.60 -11.07
N LEU A 90 15.08 1.33 -9.84
CA LEU A 90 15.96 1.14 -8.68
C LEU A 90 16.21 -0.33 -8.33
N THR A 91 15.47 -1.26 -8.94
CA THR A 91 15.57 -2.70 -8.64
C THR A 91 15.76 -3.51 -9.92
N PRO A 92 16.44 -4.67 -9.86
CA PRO A 92 16.68 -5.53 -11.03
C PRO A 92 15.41 -6.20 -11.58
N PHE A 93 14.24 -5.98 -10.95
CA PHE A 93 12.96 -6.60 -11.33
C PHE A 93 12.22 -5.85 -12.45
N GLY A 94 12.61 -4.61 -12.74
CA GLY A 94 11.94 -3.77 -13.74
C GLY A 94 10.43 -3.63 -13.47
N LEU A 95 9.61 -3.63 -14.52
CA LEU A 95 8.13 -3.49 -14.42
C LEU A 95 7.45 -4.59 -13.60
N ALA A 96 8.07 -5.77 -13.48
CA ALA A 96 7.48 -6.89 -12.77
C ALA A 96 7.30 -6.61 -11.27
N VAL A 97 8.05 -5.66 -10.70
CA VAL A 97 7.98 -5.28 -9.29
C VAL A 97 6.67 -4.59 -8.90
N THR A 98 5.97 -4.01 -9.88
CA THR A 98 4.72 -3.27 -9.65
C THR A 98 3.55 -4.21 -9.33
N ILE A 99 3.56 -5.43 -9.86
CA ILE A 99 2.52 -6.43 -9.59
C ILE A 99 2.51 -6.83 -8.10
N PRO A 100 3.62 -7.32 -7.51
CA PRO A 100 3.62 -7.71 -6.10
C PRO A 100 3.39 -6.53 -5.15
N THR A 101 3.82 -5.30 -5.49
CA THR A 101 3.52 -4.14 -4.64
C THR A 101 2.02 -3.85 -4.61
N ILE A 102 1.32 -3.93 -5.74
CA ILE A 102 -0.14 -3.77 -5.80
C ILE A 102 -0.84 -4.91 -5.06
N VAL A 103 -0.45 -6.17 -5.32
CA VAL A 103 -1.08 -7.36 -4.70
C VAL A 103 -0.96 -7.33 -3.18
N ALA A 104 0.21 -6.97 -2.64
CA ALA A 104 0.38 -6.81 -1.20
C ALA A 104 -0.61 -5.78 -0.61
N ARG A 105 -0.93 -4.73 -1.37
CA ARG A 105 -1.77 -3.63 -0.88
C ARG A 105 -3.26 -3.90 -1.01
N ILE A 106 -3.68 -4.75 -1.94
CA ILE A 106 -5.05 -5.26 -1.98
C ILE A 106 -5.42 -5.90 -0.62
N GLY A 107 -4.50 -6.68 -0.04
CA GLY A 107 -4.72 -7.30 1.28
C GLY A 107 -4.95 -6.28 2.41
N SER A 108 -4.38 -5.08 2.30
CA SER A 108 -4.54 -4.03 3.31
C SER A 108 -5.84 -3.21 3.20
N GLU A 109 -6.61 -3.37 2.11
CA GLU A 109 -7.89 -2.65 1.94
C GLU A 109 -9.10 -3.39 2.52
N LEU A 110 -8.98 -4.69 2.79
CA LEU A 110 -10.05 -5.52 3.35
C LEU A 110 -10.69 -4.91 4.62
N PRO A 111 -9.93 -4.40 5.62
CA PRO A 111 -10.51 -3.82 6.82
C PRO A 111 -11.33 -2.54 6.56
N SER A 112 -11.03 -1.80 5.48
CA SER A 112 -11.75 -0.56 5.14
C SER A 112 -13.03 -0.79 4.33
N SER A 113 -13.18 -1.98 3.75
CA SER A 113 -14.33 -2.35 2.90
C SER A 113 -15.48 -3.02 3.65
N SER A 114 -15.30 -3.38 4.93
CA SER A 114 -16.39 -3.94 5.73
C SER A 114 -17.42 -2.85 6.06
N PRO A 115 -18.73 -3.12 5.89
CA PRO A 115 -19.79 -2.13 6.13
C PRO A 115 -19.90 -1.64 7.59
N ASP A 116 -19.20 -2.27 8.54
CA ASP A 116 -19.47 -2.15 9.97
C ASP A 116 -18.59 -1.12 10.71
N THR A 117 -17.72 -0.37 10.01
CA THR A 117 -16.75 0.54 10.66
C THR A 117 -17.20 2.00 10.74
N VAL A 118 -18.44 2.32 10.36
CA VAL A 118 -18.95 3.71 10.35
C VAL A 118 -19.67 4.12 11.64
N ASP A 119 -19.83 3.25 12.65
CA ASP A 119 -20.69 3.59 13.80
C ASP A 119 -20.20 3.08 15.17
N THR A 120 -19.09 3.61 15.71
CA THR A 120 -18.78 3.42 17.15
C THR A 120 -18.08 4.59 17.86
N THR A 121 -18.12 5.83 17.35
CA THR A 121 -17.55 6.97 18.11
C THR A 121 -18.42 8.23 18.05
N GLU A 122 -19.61 8.18 18.66
CA GLU A 122 -20.26 9.29 19.39
C GLU A 122 -21.05 8.65 20.56
N PRO A 123 -20.90 9.16 21.79
CA PRO A 123 -21.68 10.32 22.24
C PRO A 123 -20.86 11.58 22.53
#